data_AF-A0A925TLZ7-F1
#
_entry.id   AF-A0A925TLZ7-F1
#
_cell.length_a   1.000
_cell.length_b   1.000
_cell.length_c   1.000
_cell.angle_alpha   90.00
_cell.angle_beta   90.00
_cell.angle_gamma   90.00
#
_symmetry.space_group_name_H-M   'P 1'
#
loop_
_entity.id
_entity.type
_entity.pdbx_description
1 polymer ?
#
loop_
_entity_poly.entity_id
_entity_poly.type
_entity_poly.pdbx_seq_one_letter_code
_entity_poly.pdbx_strand_id
1 'polypeptide(L)' 'TLGEGDRIGDPQFINPSIDSSVANFRLRPGSPALGAGVIEPIVPYLDLDGRARATPPTLGAYESSAK' A
#
# COMPACT_ATOMS: atom_id res chain seq x y z
N THR A 1 10.07 -20.10 -9.38
CA THR A 1 10.95 -18.94 -9.11
C THR A 1 10.07 -17.72 -8.98
N LEU A 2 10.50 -16.70 -8.24
CA LEU A 2 9.80 -15.42 -8.21
C LEU A 2 9.92 -14.74 -9.58
N GLY A 3 8.90 -13.98 -9.95
CA GLY A 3 8.92 -13.11 -11.12
C GLY A 3 9.74 -11.85 -10.85
N GLU A 4 10.19 -11.21 -11.93
CA GLU A 4 10.73 -9.85 -11.83
C GLU A 4 9.64 -8.91 -11.29
N GLY A 5 9.96 -8.15 -10.23
CA GLY A 5 9.02 -7.24 -9.59
C GLY A 5 8.28 -7.80 -8.37
N ASP A 6 8.40 -9.11 -8.08
CA ASP A 6 7.80 -9.69 -6.88
C ASP A 6 8.40 -9.06 -5.62
N ARG A 7 7.53 -8.62 -4.70
CA ARG A 7 7.91 -8.13 -3.37
C ARG A 7 7.41 -9.14 -2.33
N ILE A 8 8.35 -9.73 -1.60
CA ILE A 8 8.06 -10.76 -0.59
C ILE A 8 8.22 -10.15 0.80
N GLY A 9 7.13 -10.19 1.58
CA GLY A 9 7.10 -9.70 2.96
C GLY A 9 5.67 -9.61 3.48
N ASP A 10 5.53 -9.58 4.80
CA ASP A 10 4.25 -9.23 5.43
C ASP A 10 3.97 -7.74 5.20
N PRO A 11 2.85 -7.34 4.57
CA PRO A 11 2.50 -5.94 4.38
C PRO A 11 2.23 -5.19 5.68
N GLN A 12 2.02 -5.87 6.81
CA GLN A 12 1.77 -5.25 8.12
C GLN A 12 0.54 -4.33 8.12
N PHE A 13 -0.60 -4.84 7.65
CA PHE A 13 -1.89 -4.16 7.78
C PHE A 13 -2.25 -3.89 9.26
N ILE A 14 -2.98 -2.81 9.53
CA ILE A 14 -3.40 -2.46 10.89
C ILE A 14 -4.37 -3.51 11.46
N ASN A 15 -5.43 -3.86 10.73
CA ASN A 15 -6.42 -4.86 11.11
C ASN A 15 -7.02 -5.55 9.86
N PRO A 16 -6.32 -6.51 9.23
CA PRO A 16 -6.86 -7.23 8.07
C PRO A 16 -7.97 -8.18 8.52
N SER A 17 -9.21 -7.92 8.11
CA SER A 17 -10.38 -8.71 8.47
C SER A 17 -11.30 -8.89 7.26
N ILE A 18 -12.05 -10.00 7.24
CA ILE A 18 -13.14 -10.22 6.30
C ILE A 18 -14.43 -9.48 6.71
N ASP A 19 -14.53 -9.06 7.98
CA ASP A 19 -15.60 -8.22 8.47
C ASP A 19 -15.30 -6.76 8.09
N SER A 20 -16.05 -6.26 7.11
CA SER A 20 -15.88 -4.91 6.57
C SER A 20 -16.14 -3.81 7.61
N SER A 21 -16.87 -4.09 8.70
CA SER A 21 -17.15 -3.10 9.75
C SER A 21 -15.92 -2.76 10.59
N VAL A 22 -14.90 -3.64 10.60
CA VAL A 22 -13.67 -3.47 11.39
C VAL A 22 -12.38 -3.55 10.56
N ALA A 23 -12.47 -3.98 9.29
CA ALA A 23 -11.32 -4.13 8.42
C ALA A 23 -10.58 -2.80 8.20
N ASN A 24 -9.26 -2.81 8.40
CA ASN A 24 -8.36 -1.69 8.15
C ASN A 24 -7.10 -2.17 7.45
N PHE A 25 -7.09 -2.02 6.13
CA PHE A 25 -5.97 -2.38 5.25
C PHE A 25 -4.96 -1.24 5.04
N ARG A 26 -4.99 -0.19 5.88
CA ARG A 26 -3.85 0.74 5.97
C ARG A 26 -2.67 0.03 6.60
N LEU A 27 -1.46 0.47 6.23
CA LEU A 27 -0.21 -0.13 6.67
C LEU A 27 0.26 0.49 7.99
N ARG A 28 0.96 -0.31 8.80
CA ARG A 28 1.69 0.19 9.96
C ARG A 28 2.96 0.95 9.52
N PRO A 29 3.45 1.89 10.33
CA PRO A 29 4.78 2.47 10.14
C PRO A 29 5.85 1.38 10.03
N GLY A 30 6.76 1.52 9.06
CA GLY A 30 7.84 0.55 8.82
C GLY A 30 7.46 -0.63 7.92
N SER A 31 6.24 -0.67 7.39
CA SER A 31 5.84 -1.70 6.44
C SER A 31 6.76 -1.75 5.20
N PRO A 32 7.14 -2.94 4.72
CA PRO A 32 7.96 -3.08 3.51
C PRO A 32 7.24 -2.64 2.24
N ALA A 33 5.92 -2.39 2.29
CA ALA A 33 5.13 -1.90 1.17
C ALA A 33 5.20 -0.37 1.00
N LEU A 34 5.70 0.37 2.00
CA LEU A 34 5.85 1.82 1.93
C LEU A 34 6.86 2.22 0.86
N GLY A 35 6.44 3.05 -0.10
CA GLY A 35 7.29 3.49 -1.21
C GLY A 35 7.85 2.35 -2.09
N ALA A 36 7.24 1.18 -2.06
CA ALA A 36 7.73 0.01 -2.79
C ALA A 36 7.10 -0.15 -4.18
N GLY A 37 6.12 0.68 -4.54
CA GLY A 37 5.41 0.63 -5.80
C GLY A 37 6.16 1.28 -6.95
N VAL A 38 5.56 1.19 -8.13
CA VAL A 38 6.07 1.77 -9.37
C VAL A 38 5.07 2.83 -9.84
N ILE A 39 5.57 3.95 -10.35
CA ILE A 39 4.76 4.96 -11.03
C ILE A 39 4.66 4.58 -12.50
N GLU A 40 3.43 4.36 -12.95
CA GLU A 40 3.07 4.13 -14.36
C GLU A 40 1.88 5.02 -14.71
N PRO A 41 1.62 5.31 -16.01
CA PRO A 41 0.49 6.14 -16.42
C PRO A 41 -0.88 5.66 -15.95
N ILE A 42 -1.01 4.36 -15.64
CA ILE A 42 -2.24 3.75 -15.15
C ILE A 42 -2.45 3.90 -13.63
N VAL A 43 -1.44 4.39 -12.90
CA VAL A 43 -1.53 4.55 -11.44
C VAL A 43 -2.47 5.72 -11.12
N PRO A 44 -3.54 5.50 -10.35
CA PRO A 44 -4.44 6.57 -9.94
C PRO A 44 -3.70 7.64 -9.13
N TYR A 45 -4.06 8.91 -9.33
CA TYR A 45 -3.45 10.02 -8.59
C TYR A 45 -3.73 9.96 -7.08
N LEU A 46 -4.92 9.48 -6.71
CA LEU A 46 -5.37 9.37 -5.32
C LEU A 46 -5.49 7.91 -4.87
N ASP A 47 -5.23 7.66 -3.59
CA ASP A 47 -5.59 6.42 -2.90
C ASP A 47 -7.09 6.39 -2.54
N LEU A 48 -7.54 5.32 -1.88
CA LEU A 48 -8.94 5.18 -1.47
C LEU A 48 -9.39 6.16 -0.37
N ASP A 49 -8.47 6.86 0.28
CA ASP A 49 -8.75 7.92 1.26
C ASP A 49 -8.70 9.34 0.64
N GLY A 50 -8.44 9.43 -0.67
CA GLY A 50 -8.28 10.71 -1.36
C GLY A 50 -6.92 11.37 -1.14
N ARG A 51 -5.90 10.64 -0.65
CA ARG A 51 -4.52 11.13 -0.54
C ARG A 51 -3.77 10.95 -1.85
N ALA A 52 -2.94 11.93 -2.20
CA ALA A 52 -2.04 11.81 -3.35
C ALA A 52 -1.05 10.65 -3.14
N ARG A 53 -0.85 9.85 -4.18
CA ARG A 53 0.16 8.78 -4.18
C ARG A 53 1.57 9.37 -4.11
N ALA A 54 2.44 8.77 -3.31
CA ALA A 54 3.85 9.15 -3.24
C ALA A 54 4.61 8.73 -4.51
N THR A 55 5.87 9.15 -4.65
CA THR A 55 6.76 8.73 -5.73
C THR A 55 8.08 8.25 -5.14
N PRO A 56 8.35 6.93 -5.09
CA PRO A 56 7.46 5.82 -5.45
C PRO A 56 6.23 5.69 -4.52
N PRO A 57 5.11 5.14 -5.00
CA PRO A 57 3.89 5.00 -4.22
C PRO A 57 3.99 3.84 -3.24
N THR A 58 3.19 3.87 -2.18
CA THR A 58 2.97 2.69 -1.35
C THR A 58 2.23 1.60 -2.15
N LEU A 59 2.66 0.35 -2.02
CA LEU A 59 1.96 -0.80 -2.61
C LEU A 59 0.60 -1.01 -1.96
N GLY A 60 -0.40 -1.32 -2.78
CA GLY A 60 -1.78 -1.56 -2.34
C GLY A 60 -2.68 -0.33 -2.49
N ALA A 61 -3.80 -0.33 -1.75
CA ALA A 61 -4.91 0.59 -1.99
C ALA A 61 -4.81 1.92 -1.22
N TYR A 62 -3.95 2.00 -0.21
CA TYR A 62 -3.84 3.14 0.70
C TYR A 62 -2.40 3.66 0.74
N GLU A 63 -2.24 4.98 0.74
CA GLU A 63 -0.98 5.64 0.99
C GLU A 63 -0.78 5.84 2.50
N SER A 64 0.49 5.84 2.93
CA SER A 64 0.81 6.08 4.33
C SER A 64 0.56 7.54 4.73
N SER A 65 0.07 7.75 5.94
CA SER A 65 0.04 9.06 6.58
C SER A 65 1.40 9.52 7.09
N ALA A 66 2.36 8.60 7.24
CA ALA A 66 3.73 8.88 7.63
C ALA A 66 4.63 8.89 6.38
N LYS A 67 5.34 10.01 6.17
CA LYS A 67 6.46 10.07 5.23
C LYS A 67 7.64 9.27 5.74
#